data_AF-W5QGW3-F1
#
_entry.id   AF-W5QGW3-F1
#
_cell.length_a   1.000
_cell.length_b   1.000
_cell.length_c   1.000
_cell.angle_alpha   90.00
_cell.angle_beta   90.00
_cell.angle_gamma   90.00
#
_symmetry.space_group_name_H-M   'P 1'
#
loop_
_entity.id
_entity.type
_entity.pdbx_description
1 polymer ?
#
loop_
_entity_poly.entity_id
_entity_poly.type
_entity_poly.pdbx_seq_one_letter_code
_entity_poly.pdbx_strand_id
1 'polypeptide(L)'
;MLPNEYPGTAPPIYQLNAPWLKGQERADLSNSLEEIYIQNIGESILYLWVEKIRDVLIQKSQMTEPGPDGKKKTEEEDVECEDDLVLAYQPENQVKTLDFDVSENRTDRRSTFQAHLAPVVCPKQVKMVLAKLYENKKIASATHNIYAYRIYCEDKQTFLQDCEDDGETAAGGRLLHLMEILNVRDVMVVVSRWYGGVLLGPDRFKHINNCARNILVEKNYTNSPEESSKALGKNKKADSEGLI
;
A
#
# COMPACT_ATOMS: atom_id res chain seq x y z
N MET A 1 -18.08 3.27 14.05
CA MET A 1 -17.73 3.41 15.49
C MET A 1 -17.36 2.04 16.01
N LEU A 2 -16.29 1.91 16.78
CA LEU A 2 -15.90 0.62 17.37
C LEU A 2 -16.52 0.51 18.78
N PRO A 3 -17.31 -0.53 19.08
CA PRO A 3 -17.75 -0.80 20.45
C PRO A 3 -16.56 -1.29 21.30
N ASN A 4 -16.66 -1.15 22.62
CA ASN A 4 -15.60 -1.56 23.55
C ASN A 4 -15.34 -3.07 23.51
N GLU A 5 -16.33 -3.85 23.08
CA GLU A 5 -16.26 -5.30 22.96
C GLU A 5 -15.66 -5.78 21.62
N TYR A 6 -15.33 -4.88 20.70
CA TYR A 6 -14.63 -5.20 19.45
C TYR A 6 -13.11 -5.31 19.68
N PRO A 7 -12.40 -6.25 19.04
CA PRO A 7 -12.87 -7.28 18.09
C PRO A 7 -13.36 -8.58 18.73
N GLY A 8 -13.41 -8.65 20.07
CA GLY A 8 -13.65 -9.88 20.82
C GLY A 8 -15.02 -10.52 20.59
N THR A 9 -16.10 -9.82 20.95
CA THR A 9 -17.45 -10.41 21.02
C THR A 9 -18.55 -9.58 20.35
N ALA A 10 -18.21 -8.44 19.76
CA ALA A 10 -19.14 -7.61 19.01
C ALA A 10 -18.50 -7.10 17.72
N PRO A 11 -19.27 -6.94 16.61
CA PRO A 11 -18.76 -6.37 15.37
C PRO A 11 -18.64 -4.84 15.45
N PRO A 12 -17.91 -4.20 14.51
CA PRO A 12 -17.92 -2.74 14.36
C PRO A 12 -19.32 -2.22 14.07
N ILE A 13 -19.69 -1.06 14.63
CA ILE A 13 -20.95 -0.39 14.31
C ILE A 13 -20.75 0.45 13.06
N TYR A 14 -21.58 0.21 12.04
CA TYR A 14 -21.50 0.87 10.74
C TYR A 14 -22.85 1.42 10.28
N GLN A 15 -22.79 2.38 9.36
CA GLN A 15 -23.94 2.91 8.64
C GLN A 15 -23.59 3.00 7.16
N LEU A 16 -24.37 2.33 6.32
CA LEU A 16 -24.21 2.39 4.86
C LEU A 16 -25.09 3.50 4.30
N ASN A 17 -24.49 4.45 3.59
CA ASN A 17 -25.21 5.54 2.92
C ASN A 17 -24.65 5.77 1.51
N ALA A 18 -25.48 5.51 0.50
CA ALA A 18 -25.21 5.90 -0.88
C ALA A 18 -26.54 6.07 -1.64
N PRO A 19 -26.65 7.02 -2.59
CA PRO A 19 -27.90 7.28 -3.31
C PRO A 19 -28.47 6.06 -4.07
N TRP A 20 -27.58 5.17 -4.52
CA TRP A 20 -27.86 3.97 -5.29
C TRP A 20 -28.07 2.72 -4.41
N LEU A 21 -27.57 2.71 -3.17
CA LEU A 21 -27.60 1.55 -2.29
C LEU A 21 -28.95 1.44 -1.56
N LYS A 22 -29.97 0.96 -2.29
CA LYS A 22 -31.36 0.82 -1.81
C LYS A 22 -31.84 -0.62 -1.94
N GLY A 23 -32.84 -0.99 -1.14
CA GLY A 23 -33.52 -2.29 -1.24
C GLY A 23 -32.57 -3.48 -1.13
N GLN A 24 -32.59 -4.35 -2.14
CA GLN A 24 -31.86 -5.63 -2.16
C GLN A 24 -30.33 -5.43 -2.10
N GLU A 25 -29.77 -4.47 -2.83
CA GLU A 25 -28.32 -4.24 -2.87
C GLU A 25 -27.75 -3.86 -1.49
N ARG A 26 -28.54 -3.12 -0.71
CA ARG A 26 -28.18 -2.77 0.67
C ARG A 26 -28.22 -4.00 1.58
N ALA A 27 -29.23 -4.86 1.41
CA ALA A 27 -29.36 -6.09 2.19
C ALA A 27 -28.20 -7.06 1.88
N ASP A 28 -27.86 -7.25 0.61
CA ASP A 28 -26.79 -8.15 0.17
C ASP A 28 -25.41 -7.69 0.67
N LEU A 29 -25.13 -6.38 0.60
CA LEU A 29 -23.90 -5.82 1.16
C LEU A 29 -23.88 -5.96 2.69
N SER A 30 -24.98 -5.67 3.38
CA SER A 30 -25.06 -5.83 4.84
C SER A 30 -24.84 -7.28 5.27
N ASN A 31 -25.49 -8.23 4.61
CA ASN A 31 -25.34 -9.66 4.87
C ASN A 31 -23.89 -10.12 4.64
N SER A 32 -23.25 -9.61 3.57
CA SER A 32 -21.85 -9.90 3.30
C SER A 32 -20.91 -9.41 4.41
N LEU A 33 -21.17 -8.24 4.98
CA LEU A 33 -20.38 -7.72 6.10
C LEU A 33 -20.60 -8.53 7.38
N GLU A 34 -21.85 -8.91 7.66
CA GLU A 34 -22.21 -9.77 8.79
C GLU A 34 -21.55 -11.16 8.67
N GLU A 35 -21.55 -11.75 7.47
CA GLU A 35 -20.90 -13.03 7.20
C GLU A 35 -19.39 -12.97 7.43
N ILE A 36 -18.72 -11.88 7.01
CA ILE A 36 -17.31 -11.65 7.30
C ILE A 36 -17.05 -11.59 8.80
N TYR A 37 -17.94 -10.97 9.59
CA TYR A 37 -17.80 -10.96 11.04
C TYR A 37 -17.91 -12.37 11.63
N ILE A 38 -18.95 -13.13 11.26
CA ILE A 38 -19.20 -14.47 11.80
C ILE A 38 -18.02 -15.41 11.50
N GLN A 39 -17.39 -15.27 10.33
CA GLN A 39 -16.24 -16.09 9.93
C GLN A 39 -14.94 -15.72 10.66
N ASN A 40 -14.86 -14.54 11.28
CA ASN A 40 -13.63 -13.98 11.87
C ASN A 40 -13.88 -13.42 13.28
N ILE A 41 -14.68 -14.11 14.09
CA ILE A 41 -14.98 -13.70 15.47
C ILE A 41 -13.70 -13.66 16.30
N GLY A 42 -13.49 -12.57 17.04
CA GLY A 42 -12.29 -12.35 17.85
C GLY A 42 -11.15 -11.66 17.09
N GLU A 43 -11.27 -11.47 15.77
CA GLU A 43 -10.26 -10.84 14.92
C GLU A 43 -10.69 -9.46 14.39
N SER A 44 -9.70 -8.62 14.05
CA SER A 44 -9.97 -7.29 13.52
C SER A 44 -10.39 -7.31 12.05
N ILE A 45 -11.71 -7.39 11.79
CA ILE A 45 -12.31 -7.42 10.46
C ILE A 45 -12.45 -6.08 9.70
N LEU A 46 -12.04 -4.94 10.27
CA LEU A 46 -12.29 -3.62 9.65
C LEU A 46 -11.80 -3.53 8.21
N TYR A 47 -10.62 -4.05 7.93
CA TYR A 47 -10.05 -4.05 6.58
C TYR A 47 -10.82 -4.97 5.64
N LEU A 48 -11.24 -6.15 6.11
CA LEU A 48 -12.05 -7.09 5.32
C LEU A 48 -13.38 -6.45 4.90
N TRP A 49 -13.99 -5.67 5.78
CA TRP A 49 -15.20 -4.91 5.47
C TRP A 49 -14.95 -3.82 4.41
N VAL A 50 -13.86 -3.06 4.52
CA VAL A 50 -13.50 -2.04 3.53
C VAL A 50 -13.25 -2.66 2.15
N GLU A 51 -12.53 -3.77 2.08
CA GLU A 51 -12.29 -4.49 0.83
C GLU A 51 -13.58 -5.03 0.24
N LYS A 52 -14.46 -5.65 1.05
CA LYS A 52 -15.75 -6.14 0.55
C LYS A 52 -16.62 -5.02 -0.02
N ILE A 53 -16.61 -3.84 0.62
CA ILE A 53 -17.32 -2.67 0.10
C ILE A 53 -16.67 -2.18 -1.20
N ARG A 54 -15.33 -2.13 -1.28
CA ARG A 54 -14.58 -1.76 -2.49
C ARG A 54 -14.92 -2.70 -3.65
N ASP A 55 -14.93 -4.01 -3.44
CA ASP A 55 -15.27 -5.00 -4.46
C ASP A 55 -16.67 -4.75 -5.03
N VAL A 56 -17.65 -4.48 -4.16
CA VAL A 56 -19.02 -4.18 -4.58
C VAL A 56 -19.07 -2.90 -5.41
N LEU A 57 -18.30 -1.87 -5.06
CA LEU A 57 -18.22 -0.64 -5.85
C LEU A 57 -17.61 -0.88 -7.24
N ILE A 58 -16.55 -1.69 -7.32
CA ILE A 58 -15.89 -2.04 -8.58
C ILE A 58 -16.83 -2.87 -9.46
N GLN A 59 -17.45 -3.92 -8.92
CA GLN A 59 -18.44 -4.72 -9.65
C GLN A 59 -19.58 -3.87 -10.18
N LYS A 60 -20.06 -2.92 -9.38
CA LYS A 60 -21.12 -1.99 -9.79
C LYS A 60 -20.67 -1.09 -10.94
N SER A 61 -19.44 -0.56 -10.91
CA SER A 61 -18.89 0.23 -12.03
C SER A 61 -18.77 -0.59 -13.32
N GLN A 62 -18.45 -1.89 -13.22
CA GLN A 62 -18.29 -2.77 -14.37
C GLN A 62 -19.62 -3.29 -14.93
N MET A 63 -20.68 -3.35 -14.12
CA MET A 63 -22.03 -3.68 -14.56
C MET A 63 -22.75 -2.53 -15.28
N THR A 64 -22.15 -1.35 -15.32
CA THR A 64 -22.76 -0.14 -15.91
C THR A 64 -22.04 0.27 -17.20
N GLU A 65 -22.22 -0.49 -18.28
CA GLU A 65 -21.91 -0.08 -19.67
C GLU A 65 -23.16 -0.27 -20.56
N PRO A 66 -23.34 0.55 -21.62
CA PRO A 66 -24.66 0.91 -22.16
C PRO A 66 -25.18 -0.02 -23.26
N GLY A 67 -26.47 -0.38 -23.17
CA GLY A 67 -27.26 -0.97 -24.26
C GLY A 67 -28.21 0.06 -24.91
N PRO A 68 -28.61 -0.10 -26.19
CA PRO A 68 -28.89 1.01 -27.09
C PRO A 68 -30.34 1.55 -27.08
N ASP A 69 -30.40 2.86 -27.34
CA ASP A 69 -31.45 3.69 -27.96
C ASP A 69 -32.69 4.11 -27.15
N GLY A 70 -32.95 5.42 -27.12
CA GLY A 70 -34.15 6.00 -26.49
C GLY A 70 -34.11 7.45 -25.97
N LYS A 71 -33.52 8.40 -26.71
CA LYS A 71 -33.76 9.88 -26.68
C LYS A 71 -34.36 10.54 -25.41
N LYS A 72 -33.59 11.47 -24.80
CA LYS A 72 -33.86 12.94 -24.81
C LYS A 72 -32.93 13.71 -23.84
N LYS A 73 -32.19 14.69 -24.41
CA LYS A 73 -31.98 16.10 -23.95
C LYS A 73 -31.45 16.30 -22.50
N THR A 74 -30.41 17.09 -22.20
CA THR A 74 -29.66 18.15 -22.89
C THR A 74 -28.40 18.46 -22.05
N GLU A 75 -27.37 19.03 -22.69
CA GLU A 75 -26.33 19.93 -22.15
C GLU A 75 -25.28 19.36 -21.17
N GLU A 76 -24.15 18.91 -21.73
CA GLU A 76 -22.83 19.22 -21.18
C GLU A 76 -21.98 19.82 -22.31
N GLU A 77 -21.37 20.97 -22.03
CA GLU A 77 -20.52 21.74 -22.93
C GLU A 77 -19.15 21.06 -23.08
N ASP A 78 -18.81 20.71 -24.31
CA ASP A 78 -17.44 20.42 -24.71
C ASP A 78 -16.62 21.71 -24.74
N VAL A 79 -15.49 21.73 -24.03
CA VAL A 79 -14.37 22.61 -24.38
C VAL A 79 -13.12 21.75 -24.45
N GLU A 80 -12.82 21.28 -25.66
CA GLU A 80 -11.47 20.88 -26.04
C GLU A 80 -10.56 22.12 -26.08
N CYS A 81 -9.32 21.98 -25.62
CA CYS A 81 -8.21 22.81 -26.07
C CYS A 81 -6.92 21.99 -26.15
N GLU A 82 -6.73 21.43 -27.35
CA GLU A 82 -5.54 21.45 -28.22
C GLU A 82 -4.13 21.42 -27.60
N ASP A 83 -3.37 20.42 -28.06
CA ASP A 83 -1.91 20.39 -28.14
C ASP A 83 -1.37 21.64 -28.86
N ASP A 84 -0.73 22.55 -28.11
CA ASP A 84 0.58 23.13 -28.41
C ASP A 84 0.88 24.26 -27.42
N LEU A 85 1.72 23.99 -26.42
CA LEU A 85 2.50 25.02 -25.74
C LEU A 85 3.72 24.40 -25.05
N VAL A 86 4.77 24.28 -25.85
CA VAL A 86 6.15 24.32 -25.39
C VAL A 86 6.35 25.64 -24.65
N LEU A 87 6.23 25.62 -23.32
CA LEU A 87 6.73 26.69 -22.46
C LEU A 87 7.73 26.09 -21.47
N ALA A 88 8.95 26.59 -21.59
CA ALA A 88 10.15 26.17 -20.87
C ALA A 88 9.90 25.91 -19.37
N TYR A 89 9.98 24.64 -18.97
CA TYR A 89 10.26 24.27 -17.59
C TYR A 89 11.75 23.96 -17.47
N GLN A 90 12.41 24.72 -16.62
CA GLN A 90 13.85 24.80 -16.50
C GLN A 90 14.47 23.44 -16.10
N PRO A 91 15.60 23.03 -16.70
CA PRO A 91 16.20 21.71 -16.54
C PRO A 91 17.12 21.62 -15.31
N GLU A 92 16.60 21.90 -14.11
CA GLU A 92 17.42 21.86 -12.88
C GLU A 92 16.72 21.25 -11.66
N ASN A 93 16.07 20.10 -11.84
CA ASN A 93 16.06 19.10 -10.77
C ASN A 93 16.49 17.76 -11.36
N GLN A 94 17.77 17.46 -11.15
CA GLN A 94 18.45 16.22 -11.52
C GLN A 94 17.50 15.03 -11.41
N VAL A 95 17.23 14.39 -12.55
CA VAL A 95 16.79 12.99 -12.57
C VAL A 95 17.95 12.20 -11.97
N LYS A 96 17.98 12.10 -10.64
CA LYS A 96 18.80 11.09 -9.96
C LYS A 96 18.44 9.79 -10.66
N THR A 97 19.46 9.10 -11.18
CA THR A 97 19.33 7.73 -11.67
C THR A 97 18.42 6.97 -10.69
N LEU A 98 17.32 6.41 -11.20
CA LEU A 98 16.40 5.59 -10.43
C LEU A 98 17.15 4.32 -10.06
N ASP A 99 17.96 4.43 -9.01
CA ASP A 99 18.75 3.34 -8.47
C ASP A 99 17.85 2.57 -7.51
N PHE A 100 17.81 1.25 -7.71
CA PHE A 100 17.04 0.36 -6.86
C PHE A 100 18.01 -0.65 -6.25
N ASP A 101 17.93 -0.76 -4.93
CA ASP A 101 18.68 -1.74 -4.17
C ASP A 101 18.02 -3.11 -4.30
N VAL A 102 18.83 -4.16 -4.23
CA VAL A 102 18.36 -5.53 -4.40
C VAL A 102 18.87 -6.39 -3.24
N SER A 103 17.98 -7.17 -2.64
CA SER A 103 18.34 -8.08 -1.56
C SER A 103 18.96 -9.37 -2.09
N GLU A 104 19.61 -10.12 -1.19
CA GLU A 104 19.96 -11.51 -1.45
C GLU A 104 18.72 -12.36 -1.74
N ASN A 105 18.88 -13.36 -2.61
CA ASN A 105 17.83 -14.33 -2.90
C ASN A 105 17.62 -15.26 -1.71
N ARG A 106 16.36 -15.47 -1.32
CA ARG A 106 15.96 -16.49 -0.34
C ARG A 106 15.22 -17.61 -1.05
N THR A 107 15.70 -18.84 -0.90
CA THR A 107 15.08 -20.01 -1.53
C THR A 107 14.57 -20.98 -0.47
N ASP A 108 13.32 -21.42 -0.60
CA ASP A 108 12.69 -22.46 0.20
C ASP A 108 11.84 -23.35 -0.72
N ARG A 109 12.02 -24.68 -0.63
CA ARG A 109 11.28 -25.68 -1.43
C ARG A 109 11.20 -25.30 -2.91
N ARG A 110 12.35 -24.89 -3.48
CA ARG A 110 12.53 -24.40 -4.87
C ARG A 110 11.83 -23.08 -5.22
N SER A 111 10.97 -22.55 -4.35
CA SER A 111 10.48 -21.19 -4.48
C SER A 111 11.58 -20.21 -4.09
N THR A 112 11.80 -19.19 -4.93
CA THR A 112 12.81 -18.16 -4.68
C THR A 112 12.13 -16.81 -4.51
N PHE A 113 12.64 -16.00 -3.60
CA PHE A 113 12.16 -14.68 -3.26
C PHE A 113 13.32 -13.69 -3.33
N GLN A 114 13.06 -12.50 -3.88
CA GLN A 114 14.02 -11.41 -3.95
C GLN A 114 13.28 -10.10 -3.71
N ALA A 115 13.79 -9.25 -2.81
CA ALA A 115 13.25 -7.92 -2.61
C ALA A 115 14.07 -6.88 -3.39
N HIS A 116 13.37 -5.88 -3.88
CA HIS A 116 13.89 -4.70 -4.54
C HIS A 116 13.34 -3.48 -3.81
N LEU A 117 14.20 -2.50 -3.56
CA LEU A 117 13.84 -1.29 -2.83
C LEU A 117 14.21 -0.08 -3.68
N ALA A 118 13.30 0.90 -3.76
CA ALA A 118 13.58 2.17 -4.42
C ALA A 118 13.01 3.34 -3.62
N PRO A 119 13.78 4.41 -3.36
CA PRO A 119 13.24 5.63 -2.79
C PRO A 119 12.23 6.27 -3.76
N VAL A 120 11.08 6.69 -3.24
CA VAL A 120 10.03 7.35 -4.03
C VAL A 120 9.41 8.50 -3.23
N VAL A 121 9.18 9.63 -3.88
CA VAL A 121 8.55 10.82 -3.30
C VAL A 121 7.23 11.19 -3.98
N CYS A 122 6.86 10.51 -5.06
CA CYS A 122 5.57 10.72 -5.71
C CYS A 122 5.09 9.49 -6.51
N PRO A 123 3.78 9.37 -6.80
CA PRO A 123 3.23 8.24 -7.56
C PRO A 123 3.80 8.08 -8.97
N LYS A 124 4.24 9.18 -9.60
CA LYS A 124 4.89 9.11 -10.92
C LYS A 124 6.18 8.29 -10.84
N GLN A 125 6.96 8.46 -9.77
CA GLN A 125 8.19 7.68 -9.57
C GLN A 125 7.90 6.20 -9.33
N VAL A 126 6.82 5.85 -8.62
CA VAL A 126 6.39 4.45 -8.46
C VAL A 126 6.22 3.77 -9.83
N LYS A 127 5.52 4.43 -10.77
CA LYS A 127 5.34 3.91 -12.13
C LYS A 127 6.67 3.79 -12.88
N MET A 128 7.57 4.76 -12.73
CA MET A 128 8.89 4.73 -13.37
C MET A 128 9.76 3.60 -12.82
N VAL A 129 9.75 3.38 -11.50
CA VAL A 129 10.48 2.29 -10.84
C VAL A 129 9.98 0.94 -11.34
N LEU A 130 8.65 0.73 -11.40
CA LEU A 130 8.07 -0.51 -11.92
C LEU A 130 8.47 -0.76 -13.37
N ALA A 131 8.33 0.26 -14.23
CA ALA A 131 8.71 0.15 -15.64
C ALA A 131 10.19 -0.23 -15.79
N LYS A 132 11.06 0.41 -15.01
CA LYS A 132 12.50 0.14 -15.01
C LYS A 132 12.82 -1.27 -14.51
N LEU A 133 12.14 -1.71 -13.44
CA LEU A 133 12.33 -3.04 -12.86
C LEU A 133 11.92 -4.14 -13.86
N TYR A 134 10.84 -3.92 -14.62
CA TYR A 134 10.38 -4.83 -15.66
C TYR A 134 11.23 -4.86 -16.94
N GLU A 135 12.19 -3.94 -17.12
CA GLU A 135 13.22 -4.11 -18.16
C GLU A 135 14.10 -5.35 -17.87
N ASN A 136 14.24 -5.74 -16.61
CA ASN A 136 14.92 -6.96 -16.24
C ASN A 136 14.01 -8.17 -16.51
N LYS A 137 14.33 -8.91 -17.57
CA LYS A 137 13.59 -10.11 -18.00
C LYS A 137 13.38 -11.13 -16.88
N LYS A 138 14.32 -11.28 -15.95
CA LYS A 138 14.19 -12.24 -14.84
C LYS A 138 13.06 -11.85 -13.90
N ILE A 139 12.89 -10.56 -13.66
CA ILE A 139 11.85 -10.00 -12.78
C ILE A 139 10.52 -9.96 -13.51
N ALA A 140 10.52 -9.50 -14.77
CA ALA A 140 9.32 -9.52 -15.61
C ALA A 140 8.74 -10.93 -15.80
N SER A 141 9.59 -11.97 -15.78
CA SER A 141 9.17 -13.37 -15.83
C SER A 141 8.97 -14.02 -14.46
N ALA A 142 8.99 -13.26 -13.36
CA ALA A 142 8.67 -13.80 -12.04
C ALA A 142 7.21 -14.25 -12.00
N THR A 143 6.89 -15.20 -11.12
CA THR A 143 5.52 -15.68 -10.97
C THR A 143 4.63 -14.59 -10.38
N HIS A 144 5.17 -13.83 -9.43
CA HIS A 144 4.50 -12.70 -8.79
C HIS A 144 5.53 -11.60 -8.49
N ASN A 145 5.18 -10.35 -8.74
CA ASN A 145 5.92 -9.14 -8.41
C ASN A 145 5.08 -8.26 -7.47
N ILE A 146 5.03 -8.69 -6.21
CA ILE A 146 4.23 -8.05 -5.17
C ILE A 146 4.89 -6.73 -4.80
N TYR A 147 4.13 -5.64 -4.65
CA TYR A 147 4.73 -4.39 -4.18
C TYR A 147 3.87 -3.64 -3.19
N ALA A 148 4.53 -2.79 -2.40
CA ALA A 148 3.89 -1.76 -1.60
C ALA A 148 4.77 -0.52 -1.56
N TYR A 149 4.17 0.65 -1.40
CA TYR A 149 4.90 1.89 -1.19
C TYR A 149 4.23 2.77 -0.15
N ARG A 150 5.03 3.61 0.51
CA ARG A 150 4.56 4.63 1.45
C ARG A 150 5.30 5.92 1.19
N ILE A 151 4.58 6.97 0.83
CA ILE A 151 5.12 8.31 0.55
C ILE A 151 4.49 9.27 1.55
N TYR A 152 5.32 10.03 2.26
CA TYR A 152 4.83 11.01 3.23
C TYR A 152 4.55 12.34 2.54
N CYS A 153 3.30 12.80 2.60
CA CYS A 153 2.92 14.11 2.07
C CYS A 153 2.96 15.15 3.19
N GLU A 154 4.00 15.99 3.19
CA GLU A 154 4.19 17.02 4.22
C GLU A 154 3.05 18.05 4.23
N ASP A 155 2.51 18.42 3.06
CA ASP A 155 1.42 19.40 2.95
C ASP A 155 0.14 18.99 3.68
N LYS A 156 -0.17 17.68 3.65
CA LYS A 156 -1.40 17.13 4.24
C LYS A 156 -1.15 16.44 5.58
N GLN A 157 0.11 16.26 5.97
CA GLN A 157 0.53 15.46 7.13
C GLN A 157 -0.07 14.03 7.08
N THR A 158 -0.15 13.45 5.89
CA THR A 158 -0.73 12.11 5.64
C THR A 158 0.18 11.26 4.76
N PHE A 159 0.00 9.94 4.81
CA PHE A 159 0.67 9.02 3.88
C PHE A 159 -0.16 8.79 2.62
N LEU A 160 0.51 8.86 1.48
CA LEU A 160 0.06 8.27 0.24
C LEU A 160 0.68 6.89 0.11
N GLN A 161 -0.14 5.85 0.20
CA GLN A 161 0.32 4.48 0.24
C GLN A 161 -0.65 3.57 -0.51
N ASP A 162 -0.11 2.54 -1.14
CA ASP A 162 -0.85 1.57 -1.94
C ASP A 162 -0.05 0.27 -2.07
N CYS A 163 -0.69 -0.81 -2.51
CA CYS A 163 -0.07 -2.12 -2.69
C CYS A 163 -0.73 -2.93 -3.81
N GLU A 164 0.03 -3.88 -4.35
CA GLU A 164 -0.41 -4.82 -5.39
C GLU A 164 0.09 -6.22 -5.06
N ASP A 165 -0.80 -7.21 -5.19
CA ASP A 165 -0.54 -8.62 -4.89
C ASP A 165 0.07 -9.35 -6.09
N ASP A 166 -0.21 -8.90 -7.32
CA ASP A 166 0.16 -9.57 -8.57
C ASP A 166 -0.19 -11.07 -8.57
N GLY A 167 -1.41 -11.40 -8.12
CA GLY A 167 -1.89 -12.79 -8.03
C GLY A 167 -1.40 -13.59 -6.82
N GLU A 168 -0.47 -13.08 -6.02
CA GLU A 168 -0.12 -13.63 -4.71
C GLU A 168 -1.10 -13.09 -3.65
N THR A 169 -2.31 -13.65 -3.62
CA THR A 169 -3.42 -13.14 -2.80
C THR A 169 -3.01 -12.83 -1.35
N ALA A 170 -3.36 -11.63 -0.90
CA ALA A 170 -3.11 -11.02 0.41
C ALA A 170 -1.64 -10.69 0.74
N ALA A 171 -0.70 -10.78 -0.21
CA ALA A 171 0.71 -10.49 0.05
C ALA A 171 1.06 -9.00 0.10
N GLY A 172 0.52 -8.20 -0.83
CA GLY A 172 0.73 -6.75 -0.94
C GLY A 172 0.20 -6.01 0.27
N GLY A 173 -1.03 -6.32 0.73
CA GLY A 173 -1.57 -5.74 1.96
C GLY A 173 -0.72 -6.07 3.21
N ARG A 174 -0.24 -7.32 3.31
CA ARG A 174 0.67 -7.73 4.41
C ARG A 174 2.02 -7.04 4.32
N LEU A 175 2.53 -6.82 3.11
CA LEU A 175 3.78 -6.09 2.87
C LEU A 175 3.64 -4.61 3.23
N LEU A 176 2.53 -3.97 2.86
CA LEU A 176 2.23 -2.60 3.26
C LEU A 176 2.12 -2.48 4.77
N HIS A 177 1.40 -3.39 5.42
CA HIS A 177 1.28 -3.42 6.88
C HIS A 177 2.63 -3.60 7.59
N LEU A 178 3.53 -4.42 7.04
CA LEU A 178 4.91 -4.52 7.53
C LEU A 178 5.63 -3.16 7.47
N MET A 179 5.51 -2.44 6.36
CA MET A 179 6.12 -1.11 6.21
C MET A 179 5.50 -0.08 7.18
N GLU A 180 4.21 -0.20 7.49
CA GLU A 180 3.53 0.60 8.52
C GLU A 180 4.09 0.35 9.92
N ILE A 181 4.19 -0.91 10.33
CA ILE A 181 4.76 -1.30 11.63
C ILE A 181 6.19 -0.78 11.79
N LEU A 182 6.99 -0.86 10.72
CA LEU A 182 8.37 -0.38 10.70
C LEU A 182 8.49 1.15 10.58
N ASN A 183 7.36 1.87 10.47
CA ASN A 183 7.28 3.32 10.27
C ASN A 183 8.17 3.82 9.12
N VAL A 184 8.21 3.04 8.05
CA VAL A 184 9.00 3.30 6.85
C VAL A 184 8.34 4.39 6.00
N ARG A 185 9.13 5.30 5.43
CA ARG A 185 8.64 6.44 4.63
C ARG A 185 9.44 6.61 3.34
N ASP A 186 8.79 7.23 2.35
CA ASP A 186 9.35 7.66 1.07
C ASP A 186 10.08 6.57 0.30
N VAL A 187 9.48 5.38 0.29
CA VAL A 187 10.09 4.19 -0.32
C VAL A 187 9.04 3.22 -0.85
N MET A 188 9.44 2.51 -1.90
CA MET A 188 8.72 1.42 -2.54
C MET A 188 9.53 0.14 -2.35
N VAL A 189 8.84 -0.95 -2.02
CA VAL A 189 9.41 -2.29 -1.97
C VAL A 189 8.65 -3.19 -2.92
N VAL A 190 9.38 -3.90 -3.77
CA VAL A 190 8.88 -4.95 -4.66
C VAL A 190 9.49 -6.27 -4.23
N VAL A 191 8.69 -7.30 -4.00
CA VAL A 191 9.15 -8.66 -3.71
C VAL A 191 8.75 -9.57 -4.86
N SER A 192 9.74 -9.98 -5.64
CA SER A 192 9.59 -10.94 -6.73
C SER A 192 9.65 -12.36 -6.19
N ARG A 193 8.67 -13.18 -6.56
CA ARG A 193 8.60 -14.61 -6.25
C ARG A 193 8.67 -15.44 -7.54
N TRP A 194 9.54 -16.44 -7.56
CA TRP A 194 9.55 -17.50 -8.58
C TRP A 194 9.03 -18.80 -7.95
N TYR A 195 7.94 -19.34 -8.48
CA TYR A 195 7.35 -20.59 -8.00
C TYR A 195 8.19 -21.81 -8.42
N GLY A 196 8.53 -22.66 -7.44
CA GLY A 196 9.39 -23.82 -7.65
C GLY A 196 8.67 -25.16 -7.88
N GLY A 197 7.34 -25.15 -8.03
CA GLY A 197 6.54 -26.37 -8.18
C GLY A 197 6.01 -26.98 -6.88
N VAL A 198 6.33 -26.40 -5.71
CA VAL A 198 5.85 -26.87 -4.40
C VAL A 198 5.05 -25.76 -3.72
N LEU A 199 3.84 -26.06 -3.26
CA LEU A 199 3.02 -25.12 -2.51
C LEU A 199 3.59 -24.89 -1.11
N LEU A 200 3.99 -23.65 -0.83
CA LEU A 200 4.52 -23.24 0.48
C LEU A 200 3.42 -22.96 1.51
N GLY A 201 2.16 -22.83 1.07
CA GLY A 201 1.06 -22.45 1.96
C GLY A 201 1.32 -21.10 2.64
N PRO A 202 0.98 -20.93 3.92
CA PRO A 202 1.21 -19.68 4.66
C PRO A 202 2.67 -19.26 4.82
N ASP A 203 3.64 -20.20 4.71
CA ASP A 203 5.06 -19.89 4.93
C ASP A 203 5.62 -18.91 3.88
N ARG A 204 5.03 -18.86 2.69
CA ARG A 204 5.44 -17.91 1.65
C ARG A 204 5.37 -16.46 2.14
N PHE A 205 4.37 -16.13 2.95
CA PHE A 205 4.23 -14.77 3.51
C PHE A 205 5.35 -14.44 4.49
N LYS A 206 5.87 -15.42 5.23
CA LYS A 206 7.04 -15.23 6.09
C LYS A 206 8.26 -14.88 5.24
N HIS A 207 8.48 -15.57 4.13
CA HIS A 207 9.60 -15.28 3.23
C HIS A 207 9.48 -13.91 2.57
N ILE A 208 8.28 -13.56 2.08
CA ILE A 208 8.01 -12.24 1.49
C ILE A 208 8.34 -11.11 2.49
N ASN A 209 7.75 -11.20 3.69
CA ASN A 209 7.95 -10.19 4.73
C ASN A 209 9.39 -10.14 5.23
N ASN A 210 10.08 -11.28 5.33
CA ASN A 210 11.46 -11.31 5.77
C ASN A 210 12.40 -10.71 4.71
N CYS A 211 12.19 -10.98 3.41
CA CYS A 211 12.98 -10.36 2.35
C CYS A 211 12.83 -8.83 2.38
N ALA A 212 11.58 -8.34 2.47
CA ALA A 212 11.29 -6.92 2.58
C ALA A 212 11.90 -6.28 3.83
N ARG A 213 11.75 -6.91 5.01
CA ARG A 213 12.34 -6.39 6.25
C ARG A 213 13.86 -6.33 6.16
N ASN A 214 14.50 -7.35 5.63
CA ASN A 214 15.97 -7.41 5.57
C ASN A 214 16.53 -6.26 4.74
N ILE A 215 15.98 -6.00 3.54
CA ILE A 215 16.46 -4.89 2.71
C ILE A 215 16.18 -3.53 3.33
N LEU A 216 15.02 -3.36 3.98
CA LEU A 216 14.68 -2.12 4.69
C LEU A 216 15.64 -1.83 5.85
N VAL A 217 16.03 -2.86 6.61
CA VAL A 217 17.00 -2.74 7.70
C VAL A 217 18.40 -2.48 7.14
N GLU A 218 18.83 -3.25 6.14
CA GLU A 218 20.15 -3.10 5.49
C GLU A 218 20.36 -1.70 4.93
N LYS A 219 19.30 -1.10 4.36
CA LYS A 219 19.32 0.24 3.79
C LYS A 219 18.90 1.34 4.78
N ASN A 220 18.80 1.02 6.07
CA ASN A 220 18.52 1.95 7.17
C ASN A 220 17.19 2.74 7.04
N TYR A 221 16.16 2.14 6.43
CA TYR A 221 14.81 2.71 6.37
C TYR A 221 13.98 2.46 7.63
N THR A 222 14.45 1.55 8.50
CA THR A 222 13.82 1.28 9.79
C THR A 222 14.42 2.19 10.85
N ASN A 223 13.61 3.10 11.40
CA ASN A 223 14.03 3.86 12.59
C ASN A 223 14.17 2.87 13.76
N SER A 224 15.40 2.56 14.17
CA SER A 224 15.60 1.94 15.48
C SER A 224 15.14 2.94 16.54
N PRO A 225 14.31 2.54 17.52
CA PRO A 225 13.93 3.41 18.64
C PRO A 225 15.11 3.87 19.52
N GLU A 226 16.36 3.47 19.22
CA GLU A 226 17.55 3.85 19.99
C GLU A 226 18.09 5.26 19.68
N GLU A 227 17.75 5.90 18.55
CA GLU A 227 18.33 7.20 18.20
C GLU A 227 17.51 8.42 18.68
N SER A 228 16.22 8.25 18.95
CA SER A 228 15.36 9.33 19.45
C SER A 228 15.60 9.70 20.93
N SER A 229 16.37 8.89 21.67
CA SER A 229 16.68 9.10 23.09
C SER A 229 18.03 9.78 23.37
N LYS A 230 18.91 9.96 22.37
CA LYS A 230 20.22 10.64 22.55
C LYS A 230 20.19 12.15 22.27
N ALA A 231 19.15 12.68 21.63
CA ALA A 231 19.07 14.08 21.24
C ALA A 231 18.52 15.04 22.33
N LEU A 232 17.98 14.53 23.45
CA LEU A 232 17.32 15.35 24.48
C LEU A 232 18.09 15.52 25.80
N GLY A 233 19.38 15.15 25.85
CA GLY A 233 20.13 15.00 27.11
C GLY A 233 21.27 15.99 27.39
N LYS A 234 21.41 17.11 26.67
CA LYS A 234 22.44 18.12 26.98
C LYS A 234 21.92 19.55 26.82
N ASN A 235 21.19 20.04 27.83
CA ASN A 235 21.27 21.44 28.29
C ASN A 235 20.37 21.70 29.51
N LYS A 236 21.01 21.89 30.68
CA LYS A 236 20.62 22.75 31.83
C LYS A 236 21.56 22.40 33.01
N LYS A 237 22.66 23.16 33.18
CA LYS A 237 22.87 24.32 34.09
C LYS A 237 23.01 23.94 35.57
N ALA A 238 24.14 24.31 36.17
CA ALA A 238 24.23 24.75 37.57
C ALA A 238 25.44 25.70 37.71
N ASP A 239 25.14 27.00 37.65
CA ASP A 239 25.88 28.05 38.37
C ASP A 239 25.69 27.80 39.87
N SER A 240 26.75 27.93 40.66
CA SER A 240 26.65 28.43 42.03
C SER A 240 28.02 28.94 42.49
N GLU A 241 28.10 30.27 42.56
CA GLU A 241 29.07 31.05 43.29
C GLU A 241 29.15 30.62 44.77
N GLY A 242 30.35 30.71 45.34
CA GLY A 242 30.58 30.54 46.77
C GLY A 242 31.85 31.26 47.19
N LEU A 243 31.75 32.59 47.35
CA LEU A 243 32.72 33.39 48.09
C LEU A 243 32.05 33.81 49.41
N ILE A 244 32.66 33.40 50.52
CA ILE A 244 33.01 34.15 51.76
C ILE A 244 33.48 33.11 52.79
#